data_AF-A0AAU2MK59-F1
#
_entry.id   AF-A0AAU2MK59-F1
#
_cell.length_a   1.000
_cell.length_b   1.000
_cell.length_c   1.000
_cell.angle_alpha   90.00
_cell.angle_beta   90.00
_cell.angle_gamma   90.00
#
_symmetry.space_group_name_H-M   'P 1'
#
loop_
_entity.id
_entity.type
_entity.pdbx_description
1 polymer ?
#
loop_
_entity_poly.entity_id
_entity_poly.type
_entity_poly.pdbx_seq_one_letter_code
_entity_poly.pdbx_strand_id
1 'polypeptide(L)'
;MAVPSIPRQEPQGLLDEDDRWPLLQRCLTDAALPTDVRAAGAITLLFGPSTERLCHLTPEHLKFGDKHAHLVLGRHPVLLPPRLAELLRRLAEQPQLRPQLSRAHPGPRWLFPGMLPGKPISTHGMTQKLGRHGIPEKAISV
;
A
#
# COMPACT_ATOMS: atom_id res chain seq x y z
N MET A 1 4.08 46.30 6.10
CA MET A 1 4.22 45.04 6.86
C MET A 1 3.50 43.95 6.08
N ALA A 2 4.25 43.08 5.41
CA ALA A 2 3.70 42.01 4.58
C ALA A 2 3.44 40.78 5.47
N VAL A 3 2.19 40.36 5.56
CA VAL A 3 1.80 39.10 6.21
C VAL A 3 2.20 37.97 5.27
N PRO A 4 3.05 37.01 5.67
CA PRO A 4 3.39 35.89 4.80
C PRO A 4 2.16 35.00 4.64
N SER A 5 1.67 34.89 3.41
CA SER A 5 0.62 33.94 3.03
C SER A 5 1.17 32.53 3.22
N ILE A 6 0.79 31.87 4.31
CA ILE A 6 0.97 30.43 4.47
C ILE A 6 0.28 29.78 3.27
N PRO A 7 0.95 28.96 2.44
CA PRO A 7 0.26 28.23 1.39
C PRO A 7 -0.78 27.35 2.09
N ARG A 8 -2.05 27.70 1.88
CA ARG A 8 -3.18 26.91 2.30
C ARG A 8 -2.97 25.53 1.68
N GLN A 9 -2.59 24.56 2.51
CA GLN A 9 -2.57 23.17 2.11
C GLN A 9 -4.02 22.81 1.80
N GLU A 10 -4.37 22.86 0.53
CA GLU A 10 -5.61 22.29 0.02
C GLU A 10 -5.69 20.86 0.53
N PRO A 11 -6.86 20.39 1.01
CA PRO A 11 -6.99 19.04 1.54
C PRO A 11 -6.67 18.06 0.41
N GLN A 12 -5.44 17.55 0.38
CA GLN A 12 -4.94 16.52 -0.53
C GLN A 12 -5.66 15.16 -0.35
N GLY A 13 -6.80 15.16 0.33
CA GLY A 13 -7.55 13.98 0.77
C GLY A 13 -8.83 13.70 -0.01
N LEU A 14 -9.20 14.55 -0.98
CA LEU A 14 -10.31 14.27 -1.89
C LEU A 14 -9.74 14.03 -3.29
N LEU A 15 -9.64 12.76 -3.69
CA LEU A 15 -9.58 12.40 -5.10
C LEU A 15 -10.99 12.53 -5.67
N ASP A 16 -11.13 13.25 -6.78
CA ASP A 16 -12.31 13.12 -7.61
C ASP A 16 -12.39 11.70 -8.19
N GLU A 17 -13.61 11.19 -8.37
CA GLU A 17 -13.87 9.84 -8.91
C GLU A 17 -13.16 9.63 -10.28
N ASP A 18 -13.08 10.72 -11.07
CA ASP A 18 -12.39 10.75 -12.37
C ASP A 18 -10.86 10.58 -12.26
N ASP A 19 -10.23 11.04 -11.18
CA ASP A 19 -8.78 10.91 -10.98
C ASP A 19 -8.37 9.57 -10.34
N ARG A 20 -9.34 8.84 -9.76
CA ARG A 20 -9.10 7.56 -9.09
C ARG A 20 -8.64 6.48 -10.08
N TRP A 21 -9.30 6.38 -11.23
CA TRP A 21 -8.99 5.33 -12.22
C TRP A 21 -7.64 5.52 -12.91
N PRO A 22 -7.26 6.72 -13.40
CA PRO A 22 -5.92 6.99 -13.92
C PRO A 22 -4.82 6.71 -12.89
N LEU A 23 -5.03 7.07 -11.62
CA LEU A 23 -4.06 6.83 -10.56
C LEU A 23 -3.91 5.35 -10.23
N LEU A 24 -5.01 4.60 -10.24
CA LEU A 24 -4.98 3.14 -10.09
C LEU A 24 -4.24 2.48 -11.26
N GLN A 25 -4.54 2.89 -12.49
CA GLN A 25 -3.84 2.40 -13.66
C GLN A 25 -2.34 2.65 -13.55
N ARG A 26 -1.94 3.86 -13.15
CA ARG A 26 -0.53 4.19 -12.88
C ARG A 26 0.07 3.27 -11.82
N CYS A 27 -0.60 3.03 -10.69
CA CYS A 27 -0.10 2.09 -9.68
C CYS A 27 0.11 0.68 -10.25
N LEU A 28 -0.78 0.23 -11.14
CA LEU A 28 -0.70 -1.12 -11.74
C LEU A 28 0.34 -1.21 -12.86
N THR A 29 0.60 -0.16 -13.62
CA THR A 29 1.44 -0.22 -14.84
C THR A 29 2.79 0.50 -14.72
N ASP A 30 2.87 1.58 -13.95
CA ASP A 30 4.08 2.42 -13.83
C ASP A 30 5.16 1.73 -13.01
N ALA A 31 6.18 1.21 -13.69
CA ALA A 31 7.32 0.54 -13.06
C ALA A 31 8.36 1.51 -12.47
N ALA A 32 8.24 2.82 -12.69
CA ALA A 32 9.10 3.81 -12.04
C ALA A 32 8.71 4.00 -10.56
N LEU A 33 7.48 3.64 -10.19
CA LEU A 33 7.04 3.60 -8.80
C LEU A 33 7.60 2.36 -8.08
N PRO A 34 8.05 2.50 -6.82
CA PRO A 34 8.43 1.37 -6.00
C PRO A 34 7.31 0.31 -5.90
N THR A 35 7.64 -0.98 -5.96
CA THR A 35 6.65 -2.08 -5.96
C THR A 35 5.70 -2.01 -4.76
N ASP A 36 6.21 -1.63 -3.60
CA ASP A 36 5.44 -1.46 -2.38
C ASP A 36 4.48 -0.26 -2.45
N VAL A 37 4.92 0.86 -3.02
CA VAL A 37 4.04 2.03 -3.29
C VAL A 37 2.93 1.66 -4.26
N ARG A 38 3.26 0.93 -5.32
CA ARG A 38 2.30 0.45 -6.32
C ARG A 38 1.24 -0.47 -5.72
N ALA A 39 1.66 -1.45 -4.93
CA ALA A 39 0.74 -2.38 -4.29
C ALA A 39 -0.12 -1.68 -3.23
N ALA A 40 0.50 -0.84 -2.38
CA ALA A 40 -0.20 -0.08 -1.36
C ALA A 40 -1.24 0.86 -1.98
N GLY A 41 -0.85 1.65 -2.99
CA GLY A 41 -1.74 2.55 -3.70
C GLY A 41 -2.87 1.83 -4.41
N ALA A 42 -2.60 0.73 -5.10
CA ALA A 42 -3.64 -0.05 -5.76
C ALA A 42 -4.65 -0.64 -4.76
N ILE A 43 -4.18 -1.16 -3.61
CA ILE A 43 -5.07 -1.65 -2.55
C ILE A 43 -5.94 -0.50 -1.98
N THR A 44 -5.34 0.66 -1.72
CA THR A 44 -6.05 1.84 -1.22
C THR A 44 -7.12 2.32 -2.20
N LEU A 45 -6.80 2.39 -3.49
CA LEU A 45 -7.71 2.90 -4.53
C LEU A 45 -8.82 1.91 -4.91
N LEU A 46 -8.58 0.61 -4.79
CA LEU A 46 -9.56 -0.44 -5.11
C LEU A 46 -10.49 -0.77 -3.94
N PHE A 47 -9.94 -0.91 -2.74
CA PHE A 47 -10.67 -1.47 -1.59
C PHE A 47 -10.84 -0.47 -0.44
N GLY A 48 -10.12 0.66 -0.46
CA GLY A 48 -10.18 1.68 0.58
C GLY A 48 -9.96 1.17 2.02
N PRO A 49 -9.07 0.20 2.31
CA PRO A 49 -8.85 -0.21 3.69
C PRO A 49 -8.22 0.93 4.49
N SER A 50 -8.43 0.91 5.80
CA SER A 50 -7.72 1.81 6.71
C SER A 50 -6.21 1.63 6.58
N THR A 51 -5.44 2.73 6.65
CA THR A 51 -3.96 2.71 6.55
C THR A 51 -3.32 1.74 7.55
N GLU A 52 -3.87 1.64 8.75
CA GLU A 52 -3.42 0.67 9.77
C GLU A 52 -3.54 -0.77 9.27
N ARG A 53 -4.68 -1.13 8.67
CA ARG A 53 -4.90 -2.47 8.11
C ARG A 53 -3.96 -2.74 6.95
N LEU A 54 -3.72 -1.74 6.10
CA LEU A 54 -2.77 -1.83 5.00
C LEU A 54 -1.35 -2.12 5.51
N CYS A 55 -0.90 -1.37 6.52
CA CYS A 55 0.41 -1.56 7.14
C CYS A 55 0.58 -2.95 7.77
N HIS A 56 -0.48 -3.51 8.35
CA HIS A 56 -0.47 -4.82 9.01
C HIS A 56 -0.70 -6.00 8.06
N LEU A 57 -0.68 -5.79 6.74
CA LEU A 57 -0.79 -6.89 5.79
C LEU A 57 0.45 -7.79 5.82
N THR A 58 0.21 -9.10 5.88
CA THR A 58 1.23 -10.16 5.80
C THR A 58 0.98 -11.01 4.54
N PRO A 59 1.97 -11.76 4.06
CA PRO A 59 1.78 -12.72 2.96
C PRO A 59 0.70 -13.76 3.25
N GLU A 60 0.42 -14.07 4.52
CA GLU A 60 -0.60 -15.05 4.91
C GLU A 60 -2.04 -14.61 4.57
N HIS A 61 -2.27 -13.29 4.50
CA HIS A 61 -3.52 -12.71 4.03
C HIS A 61 -3.72 -12.84 2.51
N LEU A 62 -2.66 -13.19 1.75
CA LEU A 62 -2.75 -13.47 0.32
C LEU A 62 -3.11 -14.93 0.12
N LYS A 63 -4.23 -15.18 -0.55
CA LYS A 63 -4.67 -16.51 -0.95
C LYS A 63 -4.62 -16.60 -2.46
N PHE A 64 -3.59 -17.26 -2.98
CA PHE A 64 -3.47 -17.55 -4.41
C PHE A 64 -4.16 -18.88 -4.70
N GLY A 65 -5.26 -18.86 -5.46
CA GLY A 65 -5.88 -20.05 -6.02
C GLY A 65 -5.55 -20.20 -7.50
N ASP A 66 -6.00 -21.29 -8.13
CA ASP A 66 -5.67 -21.61 -9.53
C ASP A 66 -6.17 -20.59 -10.55
N LYS A 67 -7.31 -19.93 -10.27
CA LYS A 67 -7.94 -18.97 -11.19
C LYS A 67 -8.02 -17.55 -10.65
N HIS A 68 -8.12 -17.40 -9.33
CA HIS A 68 -8.29 -16.10 -8.67
C HIS A 68 -7.41 -16.01 -7.43
N ALA A 69 -6.87 -14.81 -7.21
CA ALA A 69 -6.22 -14.47 -5.96
C ALA A 69 -7.17 -13.66 -5.09
N HIS A 70 -7.07 -13.85 -3.78
CA HIS A 70 -7.83 -13.11 -2.80
C HIS A 70 -6.90 -12.46 -1.77
N LEU A 71 -7.29 -11.28 -1.32
CA LEU A 71 -6.67 -10.61 -0.18
C LEU A 71 -7.66 -10.60 0.98
N VAL A 72 -7.25 -11.10 2.14
CA VAL A 72 -8.07 -11.04 3.34
C VAL A 72 -7.87 -9.69 4.02
N LEU A 73 -8.88 -8.82 3.92
CA LEU A 73 -8.91 -7.52 4.59
C LEU A 73 -9.75 -7.62 5.86
N GLY A 74 -9.09 -7.86 6.99
CA GLY A 74 -9.76 -8.08 8.28
C GLY A 74 -10.49 -9.43 8.26
N ARG A 75 -11.81 -9.41 8.12
CA ARG A 75 -12.65 -10.63 8.06
C ARG A 75 -13.22 -10.93 6.67
N HIS A 76 -12.99 -10.04 5.70
CA HIS A 76 -13.60 -10.15 4.38
C HIS A 76 -12.52 -10.47 3.33
N PRO A 77 -12.59 -11.62 2.65
CA PRO A 77 -11.76 -11.87 1.48
C PRO A 77 -12.27 -11.05 0.30
N VAL A 78 -11.37 -10.31 -0.36
CA VAL A 78 -11.66 -9.55 -1.58
C VAL A 78 -10.93 -10.15 -2.78
N LEU A 79 -11.58 -10.18 -3.94
CA LEU A 79 -10.98 -10.63 -5.19
C LEU A 79 -9.91 -9.64 -5.64
N LEU A 80 -8.70 -10.16 -5.88
CA LEU A 80 -7.59 -9.37 -6.40
C LEU A 80 -7.61 -9.39 -7.93
N PRO A 81 -7.50 -8.22 -8.59
CA PRO A 81 -7.18 -8.17 -10.00
C PRO A 81 -5.86 -8.91 -10.28
N PRO A 82 -5.73 -9.64 -11.40
CA PRO A 82 -4.54 -10.45 -11.69
C PRO A 82 -3.22 -9.65 -11.65
N ARG A 83 -3.26 -8.38 -12.08
CA ARG A 83 -2.11 -7.47 -12.03
C ARG A 83 -1.68 -7.13 -10.61
N LEU A 84 -2.64 -6.91 -9.70
CA LEU A 84 -2.35 -6.64 -8.30
C LEU A 84 -1.87 -7.91 -7.58
N ALA A 85 -2.45 -9.06 -7.91
CA ALA A 85 -2.01 -10.35 -7.38
C ALA A 85 -0.53 -10.62 -7.71
N GLU A 86 -0.12 -10.38 -8.95
CA GLU A 86 1.29 -10.49 -9.37
C GLU A 86 2.22 -9.53 -8.61
N LEU A 87 1.79 -8.28 -8.37
CA LEU A 87 2.57 -7.31 -7.60
C LEU A 87 2.75 -7.75 -6.14
N LEU A 88 1.66 -8.19 -5.50
CA LEU A 88 1.67 -8.66 -4.12
C LEU A 88 2.47 -9.96 -3.97
N ARG A 89 2.40 -10.85 -4.97
CA ARG A 89 3.24 -12.06 -5.03
C ARG A 89 4.72 -11.70 -5.08
N ARG A 90 5.12 -10.77 -5.96
CA ARG A 90 6.51 -10.29 -6.03
C ARG A 90 6.96 -9.68 -4.70
N LEU A 91 6.13 -8.89 -4.02
CA LEU A 91 6.44 -8.35 -2.69
C LEU A 91 6.59 -9.44 -1.63
N ALA A 92 5.73 -10.47 -1.66
CA ALA A 92 5.81 -11.60 -0.74
C ALA A 92 7.07 -12.46 -0.96
N GLU A 93 7.50 -12.61 -2.21
CA GLU A 93 8.69 -13.36 -2.61
C GLU A 93 9.99 -12.55 -2.46
N GLN A 94 9.92 -11.22 -2.38
CA GLN A 94 11.10 -10.37 -2.26
C GLN A 94 11.86 -10.64 -0.95
N PRO A 95 13.17 -10.91 -1.01
CA PRO A 95 13.99 -11.07 0.18
C PRO A 95 13.98 -9.76 0.97
N GLN A 96 13.58 -9.83 2.23
CA GLN A 96 13.70 -8.70 3.14
C GLN A 96 15.16 -8.23 3.13
N LEU A 97 15.39 -6.92 3.00
CA LEU A 97 16.70 -6.27 2.83
C LEU A 97 17.77 -6.66 3.88
N ARG A 98 17.41 -7.39 4.94
CA ARG A 98 18.32 -7.92 5.95
C ARG A 98 18.01 -9.39 6.32
N PRO A 99 18.35 -10.35 5.46
CA PRO A 99 18.08 -11.78 5.73
C PRO A 99 18.80 -12.31 6.99
N GLN A 100 19.92 -11.69 7.37
CA GLN A 100 20.69 -12.00 8.58
C GLN A 100 19.90 -11.69 9.87
N LEU A 101 19.18 -10.55 9.93
CA LEU A 101 18.36 -10.17 11.09
C LEU A 101 17.03 -10.93 11.13
N SER A 102 16.45 -11.26 9.97
CA SER A 102 15.21 -12.05 9.88
C SER A 102 15.38 -13.51 10.31
N ARG A 103 16.59 -14.09 10.24
CA ARG A 103 16.84 -15.43 10.81
C ARG A 103 16.91 -15.42 12.34
N ALA A 104 17.37 -14.32 12.93
CA ALA A 104 17.51 -14.19 14.38
C ALA A 104 16.17 -13.87 15.08
N HIS A 105 15.22 -13.28 14.36
CA HIS A 105 13.87 -12.99 14.87
C HIS A 105 12.81 -13.59 13.94
N PRO A 106 12.25 -14.77 14.27
CA PRO A 106 11.13 -15.39 13.54
C PRO A 106 9.81 -14.64 13.81
N GLY A 107 9.82 -13.32 13.66
CA GLY A 107 8.62 -12.50 13.69
C GLY A 107 7.81 -12.64 12.39
N PRO A 108 6.52 -12.22 12.41
CA PRO A 108 5.67 -12.25 11.23
C PRO A 108 6.31 -11.46 10.08
N ARG A 109 6.25 -12.03 8.88
CA ARG A 109 6.69 -11.34 7.66
C ARG A 109 5.61 -10.35 7.25
N TRP A 110 5.96 -9.07 7.17
CA TRP A 110 5.07 -8.01 6.70
C TRP A 110 5.22 -7.81 5.19
N LEU A 111 4.11 -7.59 4.48
CA LEU A 111 4.15 -7.19 3.06
C LEU A 111 4.74 -5.78 2.89
N PHE A 112 4.54 -4.93 3.90
CA PHE A 112 5.09 -3.59 3.97
C PHE A 112 6.01 -3.46 5.21
N PRO A 113 7.28 -3.88 5.10
CA PRO A 113 8.20 -3.85 6.22
C PRO A 113 8.57 -2.43 6.61
N GLY A 114 8.66 -2.18 7.92
CA GLY A 114 9.17 -0.93 8.47
C GLY A 114 10.70 -0.90 8.58
N MET A 115 11.23 0.21 9.10
CA MET A 115 12.67 0.36 9.37
C MET A 115 13.19 -0.58 10.45
N LEU A 116 12.32 -1.00 11.38
CA LEU A 116 12.65 -1.92 12.45
C LEU A 116 12.37 -3.37 12.02
N PRO A 117 13.29 -4.31 12.28
CA PRO A 117 13.10 -5.72 11.94
C PRO A 117 11.87 -6.27 12.68
N GLY A 118 11.05 -7.05 11.96
CA GLY A 118 9.84 -7.67 12.52
C GLY A 118 8.69 -6.70 12.79
N LYS A 119 8.82 -5.41 12.44
CA LYS A 119 7.73 -4.43 12.55
C LYS A 119 7.18 -4.03 11.17
N PRO A 120 5.87 -3.79 11.07
CA PRO A 120 5.29 -3.20 9.86
C PRO A 120 5.73 -1.74 9.72
N ILE A 121 5.57 -1.19 8.52
CA ILE A 121 5.69 0.25 8.31
C ILE A 121 4.65 1.00 9.16
N SER A 122 5.07 2.07 9.83
CA SER A 122 4.14 2.91 10.60
C SER A 122 3.12 3.57 9.67
N THR A 123 1.90 3.79 10.15
CA THR A 123 0.84 4.48 9.39
C THR A 123 1.32 5.81 8.81
N HIS A 124 1.97 6.65 9.63
CA HIS A 124 2.56 7.91 9.19
C HIS A 124 3.63 7.72 8.10
N GLY A 125 4.46 6.68 8.22
CA GLY A 125 5.48 6.35 7.22
C GLY A 125 4.86 5.91 5.90
N MET A 126 3.77 5.13 5.95
CA MET A 126 3.02 4.73 4.76
C MET A 126 2.35 5.93 4.10
N THR A 127 1.64 6.77 4.85
CA THR A 127 1.02 8.00 4.35
C THR A 127 2.06 8.90 3.68
N GLN A 128 3.19 9.16 4.35
CA GLN A 128 4.26 9.97 3.77
C GLN A 128 4.80 9.35 2.49
N LYS A 129 4.97 8.02 2.45
CA LYS A 129 5.48 7.32 1.27
C LYS A 129 4.51 7.42 0.10
N LEU A 130 3.22 7.21 0.33
CA LEU A 130 2.18 7.36 -0.69
C LEU A 130 2.07 8.81 -1.18
N GLY A 131 2.05 9.78 -0.24
CA GLY A 131 1.96 11.20 -0.56
C GLY A 131 3.14 11.73 -1.39
N ARG A 132 4.37 11.22 -1.16
CA ARG A 132 5.54 11.55 -1.99
C ARG A 132 5.39 11.13 -3.46
N HIS A 133 4.50 10.19 -3.74
CA HIS A 133 4.18 9.72 -5.09
C HIS A 133 2.82 10.21 -5.59
N GLY A 134 2.18 11.14 -4.88
CA GLY A 134 0.87 11.70 -5.24
C GLY A 134 -0.28 10.72 -5.05
N ILE A 135 -0.14 9.72 -4.16
CA ILE A 135 -1.20 8.76 -3.85
C ILE A 135 -1.83 9.15 -2.51
N PRO A 136 -3.16 9.37 -2.45
CA PRO A 136 -3.81 9.73 -1.20
C PRO A 136 -4.02 8.51 -0.30
N GLU A 137 -4.13 8.79 1.00
CA GLU A 137 -4.35 7.79 2.04
C GLU A 137 -5.79 7.28 2.12
N LYS A 138 -6.75 8.04 1.57
CA LYS A 138 -8.17 7.69 1.52
C LYS A 138 -8.73 8.03 0.14
N ALA A 139 -9.53 7.11 -0.41
CA ALA A 139 -10.14 7.24 -1.73
C ALA A 139 -11.68 7.30 -1.68
N ILE A 140 -12.29 7.54 -0.50
CA ILE A 140 -13.75 7.45 -0.33
C ILE A 140 -14.32 8.82 0.04
N SER A 141 -15.02 9.43 -0.92
CA SER A 141 -16.11 10.37 -0.66
C SER A 141 -17.42 9.59 -0.80
N VAL A 142 -18.22 9.54 0.27
CA VAL A 142 -19.64 9.18 0.24
C VAL A 142 -20.42 10.44 0.54
#